data_AF-A0A2V8QDI2-F1
#
_entry.id   AF-A0A2V8QDI2-F1
#
_cell.length_a   1.000
_cell.length_b   1.000
_cell.length_c   1.000
_cell.angle_alpha   90.00
_cell.angle_beta   90.00
_cell.angle_gamma   90.00
#
_symmetry.space_group_name_H-M   'P 1'
#
loop_
_entity.id
_entity.type
_entity.pdbx_description
1 polymer ?
#
loop_
_entity_poly.entity_id
_entity_poly.type
_entity_poly.pdbx_seq_one_letter_code
_entity_poly.pdbx_strand_id
1 'polypeptide(L)'
;MRGNGFIITTTVSRTEMVTFLITSVLFFGLFAIAVYFWQKPANKAETIELPPPYPPSGLFSDTPPVRELTATEDNRHDQLIERAKQGDLNILVQVNGSGNIYQKLLAAVVSSALSQDKLLAVASFVAERNLPANQSLVEATTRAWQASPARQTTSQMLHLAALTNDAELYDSTVQQALVYWRNGKLLDVSASELQALINSEFWLLSAEARSSGRGFILKRTLSDARRELEATHN
;
A
#
# COMPACT_ATOMS: atom_id res chain seq x y z
N MET A 1 -77.91 21.30 13.85
CA MET A 1 -76.62 22.02 13.87
C MET A 1 -75.50 21.01 13.71
N ARG A 2 -74.90 20.93 12.52
CA ARG A 2 -73.80 20.00 12.19
C ARG A 2 -72.52 20.82 12.09
N GLY A 3 -71.55 20.53 12.96
CA GLY A 3 -70.19 21.09 12.87
C GLY A 3 -69.32 20.16 12.03
N ASN A 4 -68.89 20.64 10.87
CA ASN A 4 -67.92 19.94 10.03
C ASN A 4 -66.51 20.34 10.49
N GLY A 5 -65.78 19.40 11.08
CA GLY A 5 -64.36 19.52 11.35
C GLY A 5 -63.57 19.43 10.04
N PHE A 6 -62.80 20.49 9.75
CA PHE A 6 -61.89 20.59 8.62
C PHE A 6 -60.54 19.98 9.02
N ILE A 7 -60.21 18.80 8.49
CA ILE A 7 -58.89 18.19 8.65
C ILE A 7 -58.00 18.70 7.50
N ILE A 8 -56.95 19.46 7.85
CA ILE A 8 -55.91 19.89 6.91
C ILE A 8 -54.91 18.73 6.78
N THR A 9 -55.05 17.91 5.75
CA THR A 9 -54.05 16.94 5.34
C THR A 9 -52.95 17.67 4.58
N THR A 10 -51.83 17.96 5.24
CA THR A 10 -50.62 18.49 4.56
C THR A 10 -49.97 17.36 3.75
N THR A 11 -50.28 17.27 2.46
CA THR A 11 -49.52 16.45 1.51
C THR A 11 -48.18 17.12 1.27
N VAL A 12 -47.15 16.73 2.04
CA VAL A 12 -45.76 17.10 1.73
C VAL A 12 -45.42 16.48 0.38
N SER A 13 -45.10 17.34 -0.58
CA SER A 13 -44.79 16.96 -1.96
C SER A 13 -43.59 16.01 -1.97
N ARG A 14 -43.72 14.86 -2.63
CA ARG A 14 -42.64 13.86 -2.77
C ARG A 14 -41.34 14.48 -3.31
N THR A 15 -41.46 15.56 -4.07
CA THR A 15 -40.35 16.34 -4.62
C THR A 15 -39.60 17.12 -3.54
N GLU A 16 -40.28 17.65 -2.52
CA GLU A 16 -39.64 18.36 -1.41
C GLU A 16 -38.76 17.39 -0.60
N MET A 17 -39.25 16.18 -0.33
CA MET A 17 -38.53 15.16 0.42
C MET A 17 -37.23 14.71 -0.28
N VAL A 18 -37.25 14.60 -1.61
CA VAL A 18 -36.06 14.26 -2.42
C VAL A 18 -35.07 15.42 -2.45
N THR A 19 -35.57 16.66 -2.52
CA THR A 19 -34.71 17.86 -2.54
C THR A 19 -33.95 18.01 -1.22
N PHE A 20 -34.60 17.75 -0.09
CA PHE A 20 -33.96 17.72 1.24
C PHE A 20 -32.89 16.62 1.36
N LEU A 21 -33.16 15.44 0.79
CA LEU A 21 -32.21 14.33 0.83
C LEU A 21 -30.95 14.64 0.02
N ILE A 22 -31.11 15.19 -1.18
CA ILE A 22 -29.97 15.57 -2.05
C ILE A 22 -29.16 16.71 -1.42
N THR A 23 -29.82 17.75 -0.91
CA THR A 23 -29.10 18.87 -0.25
C THR A 23 -28.38 18.41 1.02
N SER A 24 -28.97 17.51 1.81
CA SER A 24 -28.33 16.95 2.99
C SER A 24 -27.05 16.19 2.64
N VAL A 25 -27.08 15.29 1.65
CA VAL A 25 -25.90 14.52 1.22
C VAL A 25 -24.79 15.44 0.71
N LEU A 26 -25.13 16.49 -0.05
CA LEU A 26 -24.18 17.48 -0.54
C LEU A 26 -23.52 18.25 0.60
N PHE A 27 -24.30 18.64 1.62
CA PHE A 27 -23.79 19.37 2.77
C PHE A 27 -22.83 18.52 3.61
N PHE A 28 -23.19 17.25 3.87
CA PHE A 28 -22.31 16.33 4.59
C PHE A 28 -21.04 16.00 3.81
N GLY A 29 -21.12 15.85 2.48
CA GLY A 29 -19.96 15.65 1.63
C GLY A 29 -18.97 16.81 1.69
N LEU A 30 -19.46 18.05 1.56
CA LEU A 30 -18.63 19.25 1.66
C LEU A 30 -18.03 19.41 3.07
N PHE A 31 -18.82 19.11 4.11
CA PHE A 31 -18.35 19.18 5.49
C PHE A 31 -17.22 18.17 5.77
N ALA A 32 -17.36 16.93 5.29
CA ALA A 32 -16.32 15.91 5.43
C ALA A 32 -15.00 16.32 4.74
N ILE A 33 -15.09 16.94 3.55
CA ILE A 33 -13.92 17.47 2.83
C ILE A 33 -13.27 18.61 3.63
N ALA A 34 -14.05 19.54 4.18
CA ALA A 34 -13.53 20.64 5.00
C ALA A 34 -12.80 20.14 6.25
N VAL A 35 -13.37 19.15 6.95
CA VAL A 35 -12.72 18.51 8.12
C VAL A 35 -11.45 17.77 7.70
N TYR A 36 -11.47 17.07 6.57
CA TYR A 36 -10.28 16.38 6.05
C TYR A 36 -9.13 17.36 5.75
N PHE A 37 -9.42 18.51 5.15
CA PHE A 37 -8.40 19.54 4.91
C PHE A 37 -7.91 20.22 6.20
N TRP A 38 -8.76 20.35 7.22
CA TRP A 38 -8.36 20.89 8.53
C TRP A 38 -7.51 19.89 9.33
N GLN A 39 -7.78 18.58 9.21
CA GLN A 39 -6.95 17.55 9.82
C GLN A 39 -5.59 17.41 9.17
N LYS A 40 -5.36 17.98 7.99
CA LYS A 40 -4.02 18.06 7.41
C LYS A 40 -3.28 19.17 8.17
N PRO A 41 -2.38 18.87 9.13
CA PRO A 41 -1.56 19.91 9.73
C PRO A 41 -0.85 20.62 8.59
N ALA A 42 -0.96 21.95 8.54
CA ALA A 42 -0.15 22.75 7.66
C ALA A 42 1.29 22.28 7.88
N ASN A 43 1.87 21.65 6.86
CA ASN A 43 3.29 21.31 6.85
C ASN A 43 4.00 22.59 7.27
N LYS A 44 4.53 22.60 8.50
CA LYS A 44 5.42 23.65 8.94
C LYS A 44 6.48 23.70 7.87
N ALA A 45 6.58 24.83 7.17
CA ALA A 45 7.69 25.07 6.27
C ALA A 45 8.94 24.76 7.10
N GLU A 46 9.67 23.72 6.70
CA GLU A 46 11.00 23.45 7.24
C GLU A 46 11.80 24.70 6.95
N THR A 47 11.95 25.54 7.98
CA THR A 47 13.04 26.49 8.05
C THR A 47 14.29 25.66 7.92
N ILE A 48 14.94 25.77 6.75
CA ILE A 48 16.30 25.30 6.51
C ILE A 48 17.18 26.06 7.52
N GLU A 49 17.33 25.51 8.72
CA GLU A 49 18.38 25.92 9.62
C GLU A 49 19.68 25.43 9.01
N LEU A 50 20.52 26.40 8.61
CA LEU A 50 21.91 26.14 8.26
C LEU A 50 22.56 25.34 9.40
N PRO A 51 23.40 24.33 9.09
CA PRO A 51 24.11 23.60 10.11
C PRO A 51 24.91 24.58 10.99
N PRO A 52 24.95 24.36 12.32
CA PRO A 52 25.68 25.24 13.22
C PRO A 52 27.14 25.33 12.75
N PRO A 53 27.76 26.52 12.81
CA PRO A 53 29.14 26.70 12.36
C PRO A 53 30.05 25.77 13.16
N TYR A 54 30.74 24.87 12.47
CA TYR A 54 31.75 24.01 13.06
C TYR A 54 32.83 24.90 13.71
N PRO A 55 33.20 24.68 14.98
CA PRO A 55 34.31 25.39 15.58
C PRO A 55 35.60 25.05 14.82
N PRO A 56 36.49 26.02 14.60
CA PRO A 56 37.74 25.78 13.87
C PRO A 56 38.61 24.76 14.61
N SER A 57 38.84 23.62 13.98
CA SER A 57 39.77 22.58 14.44
C SER A 57 41.20 23.11 14.38
N GLY A 58 41.70 23.62 15.51
CA GLY A 58 43.11 23.99 15.66
C GLY A 58 43.99 22.76 15.81
N LEU A 59 45.22 22.83 15.30
CA LEU A 59 46.23 21.74 15.33
C LEU A 59 46.69 21.34 16.76
N PHE A 60 46.15 21.99 17.80
CA PHE A 60 46.53 21.82 19.20
C PHE A 60 45.31 21.71 20.13
N SER A 61 44.16 21.25 19.63
CA SER A 61 43.01 21.00 20.48
C SER A 61 43.23 19.72 21.30
N ASP A 62 43.33 19.86 22.64
CA ASP A 62 43.34 18.76 23.63
C ASP A 62 41.98 18.03 23.74
N THR A 63 41.21 18.01 22.66
CA THR A 63 40.02 17.16 22.57
C THR A 63 40.50 15.75 22.26
N PRO A 64 40.16 14.73 23.07
CA PRO A 64 40.53 13.36 22.74
C PRO A 64 40.05 13.05 21.32
N PRO A 65 40.84 12.32 20.51
CA PRO A 65 40.47 12.02 19.14
C PRO A 65 39.06 11.44 19.14
N VAL A 66 38.19 12.00 18.30
CA VAL A 66 36.88 11.44 17.99
C VAL A 66 37.13 10.00 17.56
N ARG A 67 36.93 9.10 18.51
CA ARG A 67 37.06 7.66 18.36
C ARG A 67 35.87 7.22 17.51
N GLU A 68 36.18 6.72 16.31
CA GLU A 68 35.42 5.70 15.59
C GLU A 68 33.89 5.89 15.55
N LEU A 69 33.39 6.73 14.64
CA LEU A 69 31.96 6.77 14.28
C LEU A 69 31.57 5.77 13.19
N THR A 70 32.51 5.03 12.59
CA THR A 70 32.20 4.03 11.56
C THR A 70 31.95 2.63 12.13
N ALA A 71 32.62 2.23 13.21
CA ALA A 71 32.43 0.92 13.82
C ALA A 71 31.09 0.77 14.58
N THR A 72 30.49 1.87 15.05
CA THR A 72 29.22 1.83 15.80
C THR A 72 27.99 1.73 14.91
N GLU A 73 28.02 2.27 13.68
CA GLU A 73 26.87 2.20 12.77
C GLU A 73 26.74 0.81 12.14
N ASP A 74 27.84 0.19 11.73
CA ASP A 74 27.83 -1.18 11.18
C ASP A 74 27.34 -2.19 12.24
N ASN A 75 27.84 -2.09 13.47
CA ASN A 75 27.37 -2.92 14.59
C ASN A 75 25.87 -2.73 14.88
N ARG A 76 25.32 -1.51 14.68
CA ARG A 76 23.90 -1.23 14.88
C ARG A 76 23.05 -1.86 13.77
N HIS A 77 23.50 -1.84 12.53
CA HIS A 77 22.80 -2.49 11.42
C HIS A 77 22.75 -4.00 11.60
N ASP A 78 23.85 -4.62 12.00
CA ASP A 78 23.90 -6.07 12.25
C ASP A 78 22.97 -6.48 13.39
N GLN A 79 22.90 -5.69 14.47
CA GLN A 79 21.95 -5.93 15.56
C GLN A 79 20.48 -5.83 15.10
N LEU A 80 20.15 -4.88 14.23
CA LEU A 80 18.80 -4.78 13.66
C LEU A 80 18.49 -6.01 12.81
N ILE A 81 19.43 -6.44 11.96
CA ILE A 81 19.26 -7.63 11.11
C ILE A 81 19.04 -8.88 11.96
N GLU A 82 19.83 -9.09 13.01
CA GLU A 82 19.68 -10.26 13.88
C GLU A 82 18.33 -10.26 14.63
N ARG A 83 17.88 -9.11 15.11
CA ARG A 83 16.53 -8.98 15.70
C ARG A 83 15.42 -9.28 14.69
N ALA A 84 15.60 -8.83 13.45
CA ALA A 84 14.68 -9.11 12.35
C ALA A 84 14.53 -10.62 12.12
N LYS A 85 15.67 -11.32 12.04
CA LYS A 85 15.73 -12.77 11.84
C LYS A 85 15.09 -13.54 13.01
N GLN A 86 15.15 -12.97 14.21
CA GLN A 86 14.48 -13.50 15.40
C GLN A 86 12.96 -13.26 15.41
N GLY A 87 12.41 -12.56 14.42
CA GLY A 87 10.97 -12.35 14.23
C GLY A 87 10.45 -11.00 14.74
N ASP A 88 11.33 -10.08 15.16
CA ASP A 88 10.91 -8.72 15.53
C ASP A 88 10.66 -7.88 14.26
N LEU A 89 9.47 -8.02 13.66
CA LEU A 89 9.11 -7.30 12.44
C LEU A 89 8.87 -5.80 12.67
N ASN A 90 8.68 -5.36 13.92
CA ASN A 90 8.44 -3.94 14.22
C ASN A 90 9.63 -3.05 13.87
N ILE A 91 10.84 -3.62 13.78
CA ILE A 91 12.01 -2.88 13.32
C ILE A 91 11.86 -2.39 11.87
N LEU A 92 11.08 -3.08 11.03
CA LEU A 92 10.81 -2.66 9.66
C LEU A 92 10.01 -1.35 9.62
N VAL A 93 9.26 -1.04 10.67
CA VAL A 93 8.55 0.23 10.83
C VAL A 93 9.49 1.32 11.38
N GLN A 94 10.42 0.94 12.25
CA GLN A 94 11.39 1.87 12.84
C GLN A 94 12.39 2.38 11.81
N VAL A 95 12.79 1.52 10.88
CA VAL A 95 13.66 1.88 9.76
C VAL A 95 12.76 2.44 8.66
N ASN A 96 12.85 3.74 8.41
CA ASN A 96 12.06 4.45 7.40
C ASN A 96 11.95 3.62 6.10
N GLY A 97 10.72 3.31 5.69
CA GLY A 97 10.40 2.28 4.68
C GLY A 97 10.98 2.49 3.28
N SER A 98 11.50 3.69 2.98
CA SER A 98 12.07 4.06 1.68
C SER A 98 13.60 4.05 1.62
N GLY A 99 14.28 3.64 2.69
CA GLY A 99 15.75 3.60 2.75
C GLY A 99 16.40 2.31 2.23
N ASN A 100 17.66 2.40 1.83
CA ASN A 100 18.50 1.23 1.47
C ASN A 100 18.62 0.21 2.63
N ILE A 101 18.60 0.67 3.88
CA ILE A 101 18.66 -0.20 5.07
C ILE A 101 17.37 -1.01 5.20
N TYR A 102 16.20 -0.40 4.98
CA TYR A 102 14.92 -1.11 4.99
C TYR A 102 14.93 -2.25 3.97
N GLN A 103 15.40 -1.98 2.75
CA GLN A 103 15.46 -2.97 1.67
C GLN A 103 16.36 -4.15 2.02
N LYS A 104 17.55 -3.88 2.57
CA LYS A 104 18.49 -4.92 3.05
C LYS A 104 17.90 -5.73 4.21
N LEU A 105 17.25 -5.06 5.15
CA LEU A 105 16.64 -5.67 6.33
C LEU A 105 15.49 -6.60 5.94
N LEU A 106 14.58 -6.13 5.07
CA LEU A 106 13.49 -6.95 4.55
C LEU A 106 14.02 -8.15 3.77
N ALA A 107 15.04 -7.97 2.92
CA ALA A 107 15.68 -9.08 2.21
C ALA A 107 16.30 -10.12 3.17
N ALA A 108 16.95 -9.68 4.25
CA ALA A 108 17.50 -10.55 5.27
C ALA A 108 16.40 -11.32 6.04
N VAL A 109 15.30 -10.65 6.41
CA VAL A 109 14.13 -11.28 7.04
C VAL A 109 13.55 -12.35 6.13
N VAL A 110 13.29 -12.03 4.86
CA VAL A 110 12.75 -12.97 3.87
C VAL A 110 13.68 -14.18 3.70
N SER A 111 15.00 -13.96 3.63
CA SER A 111 15.99 -15.04 3.49
C SER A 111 16.03 -15.95 4.72
N SER A 112 15.73 -15.43 5.91
CA SER A 112 15.65 -16.20 7.16
C SER A 112 14.32 -16.92 7.38
N ALA A 113 13.27 -16.56 6.61
CA ALA A 113 11.95 -17.16 6.70
C ALA A 113 11.90 -18.52 5.97
N LEU A 114 12.49 -19.55 6.60
CA LEU A 114 12.63 -20.90 6.01
C LEU A 114 11.30 -21.67 5.81
N SER A 115 10.22 -21.24 6.46
CA SER A 115 8.91 -21.88 6.41
C SER A 115 7.88 -20.96 5.76
N GLN A 116 6.91 -21.54 5.05
CA GLN A 116 5.82 -20.80 4.40
C GLN A 116 5.03 -19.93 5.39
N ASP A 117 4.77 -20.40 6.62
CA ASP A 117 4.04 -19.64 7.64
C ASP A 117 4.77 -18.35 8.05
N LYS A 118 6.09 -18.43 8.23
CA LYS A 118 6.93 -17.26 8.54
C LYS A 118 6.95 -16.27 7.38
N LEU A 119 7.08 -16.77 6.15
CA LEU A 119 7.04 -15.91 4.96
C LEU A 119 5.68 -15.20 4.85
N LEU A 120 4.59 -15.92 5.08
CA LEU A 120 3.24 -15.36 5.08
C LEU A 120 3.05 -14.32 6.19
N ALA A 121 3.63 -14.54 7.38
CA ALA A 121 3.60 -13.57 8.46
C ALA A 121 4.33 -12.27 8.07
N VAL A 122 5.50 -12.37 7.44
CA VAL A 122 6.24 -11.20 6.92
C VAL A 122 5.45 -10.47 5.84
N ALA A 123 4.94 -11.22 4.86
CA ALA A 123 4.09 -10.72 3.78
C ALA A 123 2.84 -9.98 4.31
N SER A 124 2.16 -10.56 5.30
CA SER A 124 0.98 -9.96 5.92
C SER A 124 1.34 -8.70 6.69
N PHE A 125 2.43 -8.72 7.46
CA PHE A 125 2.90 -7.55 8.20
C PHE A 125 3.23 -6.37 7.28
N VAL A 126 3.90 -6.62 6.14
CA VAL A 126 4.22 -5.60 5.14
C VAL A 126 2.94 -5.06 4.49
N ALA A 127 2.02 -5.94 4.08
CA ALA A 127 0.74 -5.57 3.47
C ALA A 127 -0.14 -4.73 4.40
N GLU A 128 -0.39 -5.21 5.63
CA GLU A 128 -1.25 -4.54 6.61
C GLU A 128 -0.79 -3.12 6.95
N ARG A 129 0.53 -2.89 6.92
CA ARG A 129 1.14 -1.60 7.24
C ARG A 129 1.46 -0.77 6.00
N ASN A 130 1.12 -1.25 4.79
CA ASN A 130 1.47 -0.62 3.52
C ASN A 130 2.95 -0.24 3.44
N LEU A 131 3.82 -1.09 3.98
CA LEU A 131 5.26 -0.86 3.91
C LEU A 131 5.74 -1.17 2.49
N PRO A 132 6.77 -0.46 1.96
CA PRO A 132 7.30 -0.77 0.64
C PRO A 132 7.72 -2.24 0.56
N ALA A 133 7.21 -2.97 -0.42
CA ALA A 133 7.67 -4.34 -0.65
C ALA A 133 8.98 -4.31 -1.45
N ASN A 134 9.74 -5.40 -1.37
CA ASN A 134 10.92 -5.58 -2.20
C ASN A 134 10.76 -6.79 -3.12
N GLN A 135 11.59 -6.85 -4.16
CA GLN A 135 11.54 -7.93 -5.15
C GLN A 135 11.67 -9.31 -4.49
N SER A 136 12.59 -9.47 -3.52
CA SER A 136 12.81 -10.74 -2.84
C SER A 136 11.58 -11.26 -2.10
N LEU A 137 10.83 -10.39 -1.42
CA LEU A 137 9.58 -10.74 -0.74
C LEU A 137 8.52 -11.17 -1.76
N VAL A 138 8.37 -10.41 -2.85
CA VAL A 138 7.38 -10.69 -3.90
C VAL A 138 7.70 -11.99 -4.62
N GLU A 139 8.96 -12.27 -4.93
CA GLU A 139 9.39 -13.53 -5.56
C GLU A 139 9.19 -14.73 -4.63
N ALA A 140 9.53 -14.60 -3.35
CA ALA A 140 9.31 -15.66 -2.36
C ALA A 140 7.81 -15.93 -2.19
N THR A 141 7.01 -14.87 -2.07
CA THR A 141 5.55 -14.97 -1.90
C THR A 141 4.90 -15.51 -3.17
N THR A 142 5.37 -15.12 -4.35
CA THR A 142 4.95 -15.71 -5.63
C THR A 142 5.14 -17.21 -5.62
N ARG A 143 6.33 -17.71 -5.25
CA ARG A 143 6.60 -19.15 -5.19
C ARG A 143 5.65 -19.88 -4.24
N ALA A 144 5.37 -19.30 -3.07
CA ALA A 144 4.41 -19.87 -2.11
C ALA A 144 2.97 -19.86 -2.65
N TRP A 145 2.55 -18.76 -3.28
CA TRP A 145 1.24 -18.64 -3.91
C TRP A 145 1.06 -19.61 -5.08
N GLN A 146 2.08 -19.81 -5.91
CA GLN A 146 2.05 -20.74 -7.03
C GLN A 146 1.84 -22.20 -6.60
N ALA A 147 2.31 -22.57 -5.40
CA ALA A 147 2.11 -23.90 -4.84
C ALA A 147 0.65 -24.16 -4.42
N SER A 148 -0.05 -23.13 -3.95
CA SER A 148 -1.44 -23.25 -3.49
C SER A 148 -2.21 -21.95 -3.73
N PRO A 149 -2.61 -21.67 -4.99
CA PRO A 149 -3.27 -20.42 -5.33
C PRO A 149 -4.70 -20.40 -4.78
N ALA A 150 -4.99 -19.45 -3.91
CA ALA A 150 -6.30 -19.22 -3.31
C ALA A 150 -6.69 -17.74 -3.34
N ARG A 151 -7.99 -17.46 -3.24
CA ARG A 151 -8.57 -16.09 -3.25
C ARG A 151 -7.78 -15.09 -2.39
N GLN A 152 -7.62 -15.41 -1.10
CA GLN A 152 -6.90 -14.54 -0.15
C GLN A 152 -5.43 -14.35 -0.53
N THR A 153 -4.72 -15.43 -0.86
CA THR A 153 -3.31 -15.36 -1.25
C THR A 153 -3.09 -14.63 -2.56
N THR A 154 -4.04 -14.68 -3.50
CA THR A 154 -3.99 -13.92 -4.76
C THR A 154 -4.15 -12.43 -4.51
N SER A 155 -5.12 -12.03 -3.68
CA SER A 155 -5.29 -10.64 -3.27
C SER A 155 -4.02 -10.10 -2.59
N GLN A 156 -3.48 -10.86 -1.63
CA GLN A 156 -2.25 -10.48 -0.95
C GLN A 156 -1.04 -10.38 -1.90
N MET A 157 -0.92 -11.32 -2.84
CA MET A 157 0.16 -11.33 -3.82
C MET A 157 0.10 -10.11 -4.75
N LEU A 158 -1.08 -9.78 -5.28
CA LEU A 158 -1.28 -8.58 -6.10
C LEU A 158 -0.97 -7.30 -5.31
N HIS A 159 -1.44 -7.22 -4.07
CA HIS A 159 -1.20 -6.09 -3.19
C HIS A 159 0.30 -5.89 -2.92
N LEU A 160 1.03 -6.96 -2.57
CA LEU A 160 2.47 -6.90 -2.36
C LEU A 160 3.25 -6.50 -3.62
N ALA A 161 2.85 -7.03 -4.77
CA ALA A 161 3.45 -6.62 -6.04
C ALA A 161 3.27 -5.11 -6.28
N ALA A 162 2.09 -4.55 -5.98
CA ALA A 162 1.87 -3.12 -6.12
C ALA A 162 2.72 -2.28 -5.14
N LEU A 163 2.92 -2.75 -3.91
CA LEU A 163 3.75 -2.08 -2.90
C LEU A 163 5.25 -1.99 -3.26
N THR A 164 5.71 -2.70 -4.29
CA THR A 164 7.09 -2.55 -4.80
C THR A 164 7.32 -1.28 -5.58
N ASN A 165 6.24 -0.63 -6.05
CA ASN A 165 6.31 0.46 -7.02
C ASN A 165 7.04 0.09 -8.34
N ASP A 166 7.09 -1.19 -8.67
CA ASP A 166 7.62 -1.68 -9.95
C ASP A 166 6.46 -2.10 -10.87
N ALA A 167 6.25 -1.33 -11.93
CA ALA A 167 5.19 -1.59 -12.90
C ALA A 167 5.39 -2.89 -13.69
N GLU A 168 6.63 -3.33 -13.91
CA GLU A 168 6.93 -4.59 -14.59
C GLU A 168 6.63 -5.79 -13.68
N LEU A 169 7.05 -5.71 -12.42
CA LEU A 169 6.76 -6.74 -11.45
C LEU A 169 5.25 -6.89 -11.20
N TYR A 170 4.53 -5.77 -11.08
CA TYR A 170 3.07 -5.79 -10.96
C TYR A 170 2.40 -6.37 -12.22
N ASP A 171 2.80 -5.95 -13.43
CA ASP A 171 2.28 -6.50 -14.70
C ASP A 171 2.49 -8.02 -14.80
N SER A 172 3.69 -8.51 -14.49
CA SER A 172 3.97 -9.95 -14.52
C SER A 172 3.08 -10.73 -13.53
N THR A 173 2.83 -10.17 -12.34
CA THR A 173 1.96 -10.77 -11.33
C THR A 173 0.51 -10.81 -11.80
N VAL A 174 0.02 -9.72 -12.39
CA VAL A 174 -1.33 -9.65 -12.98
C VAL A 174 -1.51 -10.69 -14.08
N GLN A 175 -0.56 -10.78 -15.01
CA GLN A 175 -0.62 -11.78 -16.09
C GLN A 175 -0.63 -13.21 -15.54
N GLN A 176 0.17 -13.50 -14.51
CA GLN A 176 0.19 -14.80 -13.88
C GLN A 176 -1.15 -15.13 -13.21
N ALA A 177 -1.78 -14.16 -12.54
CA ALA A 177 -3.09 -14.33 -11.92
C ALA A 177 -4.17 -14.62 -12.97
N LEU A 178 -4.16 -13.90 -14.10
CA LEU A 178 -5.06 -14.16 -15.24
C LEU A 178 -4.86 -15.55 -15.81
N VAL A 179 -3.61 -16.01 -15.99
CA VAL A 179 -3.32 -17.38 -16.45
C VAL A 179 -3.88 -18.41 -15.47
N TYR A 180 -3.77 -18.18 -14.16
CA TYR A 180 -4.31 -19.12 -13.17
C TYR A 180 -5.83 -19.13 -13.15
N TRP A 181 -6.45 -17.97 -13.30
CA TRP A 181 -7.90 -17.86 -13.41
C TRP A 181 -8.44 -18.56 -14.69
N ARG A 182 -7.85 -18.29 -15.86
CA ARG A 182 -8.21 -18.95 -17.14
C ARG A 182 -8.12 -20.48 -17.06
N ASN A 183 -7.11 -20.98 -16.35
CA ASN A 183 -6.88 -22.41 -16.17
C ASN A 183 -7.71 -23.03 -15.05
N GLY A 184 -8.65 -22.30 -14.45
CA GLY A 184 -9.50 -22.79 -13.37
C GLY A 184 -8.75 -23.11 -12.07
N LYS A 185 -7.54 -22.58 -11.87
CA LYS A 185 -6.78 -22.75 -10.62
C LYS A 185 -7.27 -21.83 -9.50
N LEU A 186 -7.99 -20.76 -9.83
CA LEU A 186 -8.59 -19.82 -8.90
C LEU A 186 -10.11 -20.02 -8.85
N LEU A 187 -10.54 -21.20 -8.40
CA LEU A 187 -11.96 -21.61 -8.41
C LEU A 187 -12.86 -20.67 -7.60
N ASP A 188 -12.32 -20.09 -6.52
CA ASP A 188 -13.08 -19.22 -5.61
C ASP A 188 -13.00 -17.73 -5.97
N VAL A 189 -12.48 -17.39 -7.17
CA VAL A 189 -12.33 -16.00 -7.62
C VAL A 189 -13.16 -15.79 -8.88
N SER A 190 -14.23 -15.00 -8.77
CA SER A 190 -15.02 -14.64 -9.95
C SER A 190 -14.26 -13.68 -10.88
N ALA A 191 -14.70 -13.58 -12.14
CA ALA A 191 -14.14 -12.64 -13.10
C ALA A 191 -14.21 -11.19 -12.61
N SER A 192 -15.36 -10.81 -12.04
CA SER A 192 -15.60 -9.47 -11.49
C SER A 192 -14.76 -9.18 -10.26
N GLU A 193 -14.55 -10.18 -9.39
CA GLU A 193 -13.67 -10.02 -8.24
C GLU A 193 -12.21 -9.85 -8.66
N LEU A 194 -11.71 -10.69 -9.58
CA LEU A 194 -10.35 -10.57 -10.08
C LEU A 194 -10.13 -9.21 -10.75
N GLN A 195 -11.09 -8.74 -11.53
CA GLN A 195 -11.06 -7.41 -12.12
C GLN A 195 -11.01 -6.31 -11.06
N ALA A 196 -11.82 -6.41 -9.99
CA ALA A 196 -11.83 -5.43 -8.91
C ALA A 196 -10.48 -5.39 -8.18
N LEU A 197 -9.91 -6.55 -7.85
CA LEU A 197 -8.60 -6.69 -7.20
C LEU A 197 -7.48 -6.06 -8.04
N ILE A 198 -7.38 -6.43 -9.31
CA ILE A 198 -6.31 -5.91 -10.18
C ILE A 198 -6.42 -4.38 -10.32
N ASN A 199 -7.64 -3.84 -10.40
CA ASN A 199 -7.85 -2.40 -10.52
C ASN A 199 -7.61 -1.64 -9.22
N SER A 200 -7.95 -2.21 -8.05
CA SER A 200 -7.70 -1.56 -6.77
C SER A 200 -6.20 -1.42 -6.50
N GLU A 201 -5.45 -2.50 -6.69
CA GLU A 201 -4.02 -2.50 -6.37
C GLU A 201 -3.19 -1.67 -7.37
N PHE A 202 -3.67 -1.48 -8.61
CA PHE A 202 -3.01 -0.60 -9.57
C PHE A 202 -2.81 0.83 -9.03
N TRP A 203 -3.76 1.34 -8.23
CA TRP A 203 -3.67 2.71 -7.69
C TRP A 203 -2.66 2.85 -6.56
N LEU A 204 -2.19 1.75 -5.98
CA LEU A 204 -1.13 1.77 -4.97
C LEU A 204 0.25 2.01 -5.56
N LEU A 205 0.43 1.70 -6.85
CA LEU A 205 1.67 2.04 -7.56
C LEU A 205 1.91 3.55 -7.51
N SER A 206 3.16 3.93 -7.30
CA SER A 206 3.59 5.33 -7.36
C SER A 206 3.18 5.99 -8.69
N ALA A 207 2.99 7.31 -8.66
CA ALA A 207 2.68 8.06 -9.87
C ALA A 207 3.75 7.82 -10.96
N GLU A 208 5.03 7.78 -10.57
CA GLU A 208 6.17 7.51 -11.44
C GLU A 208 6.08 6.14 -12.11
N ALA A 209 5.82 5.08 -11.33
CA ALA A 209 5.66 3.72 -11.86
C ALA A 209 4.51 3.66 -12.87
N ARG A 210 3.37 4.29 -12.56
CA ARG A 210 2.19 4.33 -13.44
C ARG A 210 2.38 5.17 -14.70
N SER A 211 3.23 6.19 -14.66
CA SER A 211 3.54 7.05 -15.82
C SER A 211 4.75 6.59 -16.63
N SER A 212 5.52 5.63 -16.12
CA SER A 212 6.68 5.05 -16.82
C SER A 212 6.30 4.34 -18.12
N GLY A 213 7.29 4.05 -18.96
CA GLY A 213 7.09 3.23 -20.17
C GLY A 213 6.53 1.85 -19.86
N ARG A 214 6.99 1.19 -18.79
CA ARG A 214 6.41 -0.07 -18.28
C ARG A 214 4.99 0.12 -17.78
N GLY A 215 4.71 1.26 -17.13
CA GLY A 215 3.37 1.64 -16.69
C GLY A 215 2.36 1.77 -17.84
N PHE A 216 2.81 2.21 -19.03
CA PHE A 216 1.97 2.21 -20.23
C PHE A 216 1.61 0.79 -20.70
N ILE A 217 2.58 -0.13 -20.73
CA ILE A 217 2.35 -1.54 -21.06
C ILE A 217 1.37 -2.16 -20.07
N LEU A 218 1.58 -1.94 -18.77
CA LEU A 218 0.68 -2.39 -17.71
C LEU A 218 -0.76 -1.90 -17.95
N LYS A 219 -0.97 -0.61 -18.24
CA LYS A 219 -2.33 -0.08 -18.52
C LYS A 219 -3.00 -0.80 -19.69
N ARG A 220 -2.24 -1.18 -20.72
CA ARG A 220 -2.75 -1.99 -21.82
C ARG A 220 -3.12 -3.38 -21.35
N THR A 221 -2.27 -4.05 -20.58
CA THR A 221 -2.58 -5.34 -19.95
C THR A 221 -3.87 -5.27 -19.13
N LEU A 222 -4.04 -4.22 -18.32
CA LEU A 222 -5.25 -4.02 -17.51
C LEU A 222 -6.50 -3.81 -18.37
N SER A 223 -6.39 -3.05 -19.46
CA SER A 223 -7.49 -2.84 -20.40
C SER A 223 -7.89 -4.13 -21.12
N ASP A 224 -6.92 -4.94 -21.52
CA ASP A 224 -7.18 -6.23 -22.18
C ASP A 224 -7.77 -7.25 -21.19
N ALA A 225 -7.22 -7.32 -19.98
CA ALA A 225 -7.75 -8.13 -18.88
C ALA A 225 -9.19 -7.76 -18.54
N ARG A 226 -9.49 -6.46 -18.45
CA ARG A 226 -10.85 -5.96 -18.23
C ARG A 226 -11.83 -6.48 -19.29
N ARG A 227 -11.48 -6.33 -20.58
CA ARG A 227 -12.34 -6.78 -21.68
C ARG A 227 -12.58 -8.29 -21.64
N GLU A 228 -11.55 -9.05 -21.31
CA GLU A 228 -11.65 -10.51 -21.20
C GLU A 228 -12.56 -10.93 -20.03
N LEU A 229 -12.34 -10.38 -18.84
CA LEU A 229 -13.10 -10.74 -17.64
C LEU A 229 -14.57 -10.33 -17.77
N GLU A 230 -14.85 -9.15 -18.36
CA GLU A 230 -16.23 -8.71 -18.64
C GLU A 230 -16.95 -9.60 -19.66
N ALA A 231 -16.23 -10.15 -20.66
CA ALA A 231 -16.83 -11.05 -21.64
C ALA A 231 -17.30 -12.39 -21.06
N THR A 232 -16.71 -12.82 -19.94
CA THR A 232 -17.12 -14.05 -19.24
C THR A 232 -18.27 -13.87 -18.25
N HIS A 233 -18.71 -12.62 -18.02
CA HIS A 233 -19.82 -12.31 -17.13
C HIS A 233 -21.19 -12.31 -17.85
N ASN A 234 -21.20 -12.22 -19.18
CA ASN A 234 -22.39 -12.30 -20.04
C ASN A 234 -22.63 -13.72 -20.56
#